data_AF-A0A956IMG1-F1
#
_entry.id   AF-A0A956IMG1-F1
#
_cell.length_a   1.000
_cell.length_b   1.000
_cell.length_c   1.000
_cell.angle_alpha   90.00
_cell.angle_beta   90.00
_cell.angle_gamma   90.00
#
_symmetry.space_group_name_H-M   'P 1'
#
loop_
_entity.id
_entity.type
_entity.pdbx_description
1 polymer ?
#
loop_
_entity_poly.entity_id
_entity_poly.type
_entity_poly.pdbx_seq_one_letter_code
_entity_poly.pdbx_strand_id
1 'polypeptide(L)'
;MTAPSAPSPQWVEVNQFEAVTARGTRQVTWFWRVNKRDGWQNIADFPDAQRERVEPGPGVVWETRIRAQMAYGSWLMRVESRPGRPEHLDALDYLKRERRQVARQVVRQHFRVGRRGVLVRVQDD
;
A
#
# COMPACT_ATOMS: atom_id res chain seq x y z
N MET A 1 13.74 31.92 25.75
CA MET A 1 12.67 30.91 25.54
C MET A 1 12.81 30.39 24.12
N THR A 2 13.39 29.20 23.95
CA THR A 2 13.63 28.60 22.63
C THR A 2 12.38 27.85 22.20
N ALA A 3 11.73 28.30 21.11
CA ALA A 3 10.57 27.60 20.57
C ALA A 3 10.96 26.16 20.16
N PRO A 4 10.11 25.15 20.42
CA PRO A 4 10.40 23.80 19.94
C PRO A 4 10.44 23.81 18.40
N SER A 5 11.60 23.48 17.85
CA SER A 5 11.79 23.30 16.41
C SER A 5 10.81 22.24 15.91
N ALA A 6 9.97 22.61 14.94
CA ALA A 6 9.13 21.65 14.24
C ALA A 6 10.03 20.58 13.59
N PRO A 7 9.73 19.28 13.74
CA PRO A 7 10.56 18.23 13.17
C PRO A 7 10.59 18.37 11.64
N SER A 8 11.80 18.36 11.08
CA SER A 8 12.00 18.48 9.63
C SER A 8 11.27 17.37 8.87
N PRO A 9 10.75 17.65 7.65
CA PRO A 9 10.22 16.63 6.77
C PRO A 9 11.20 15.48 6.58
N GLN A 10 10.66 14.26 6.48
CA GLN A 10 11.43 13.04 6.36
C GLN A 10 11.16 12.41 5.00
N TRP A 11 12.21 11.91 4.35
CA TRP A 11 12.06 11.13 3.14
C TRP A 11 11.45 9.76 3.46
N VAL A 12 10.31 9.48 2.84
CA VAL A 12 9.66 8.17 2.85
C VAL A 12 9.77 7.58 1.47
N GLU A 13 10.18 6.32 1.39
CA GLU A 13 10.23 5.54 0.16
C GLU A 13 9.29 4.33 0.27
N VAL A 14 8.44 4.15 -0.73
CA VAL A 14 7.54 3.00 -0.84
C VAL A 14 7.46 2.52 -2.28
N ASN A 15 7.19 1.22 -2.46
CA ASN A 15 6.94 0.64 -3.77
C ASN A 15 5.46 0.37 -3.96
N GLN A 16 4.94 0.78 -5.11
CA GLN A 16 3.68 0.30 -5.66
C GLN A 16 4.00 -0.73 -6.74
N PHE A 17 3.28 -1.85 -6.75
CA PHE A 17 3.52 -2.88 -7.76
C PHE A 17 2.29 -3.75 -7.99
N GLU A 18 2.32 -4.47 -9.11
CA GLU A 18 1.48 -5.63 -9.36
C GLU A 18 2.35 -6.83 -9.71
N ALA A 19 2.05 -7.98 -9.12
CA ALA A 19 2.77 -9.22 -9.35
C ALA A 19 1.82 -10.39 -9.58
N VAL A 20 2.22 -11.31 -10.44
CA VAL A 20 1.56 -12.59 -10.69
C VAL A 20 1.82 -13.52 -9.51
N THR A 21 0.77 -14.18 -9.07
CA THR A 21 0.78 -15.21 -8.03
C THR A 21 0.06 -16.45 -8.56
N ALA A 22 0.15 -17.57 -7.84
CA ALA A 22 -0.43 -18.85 -8.28
C ALA A 22 -1.93 -18.80 -8.64
N ARG A 23 -2.68 -17.78 -8.19
CA ARG A 23 -4.16 -17.71 -8.32
C ARG A 23 -4.68 -16.37 -8.83
N GLY A 24 -3.83 -15.60 -9.51
CA GLY A 24 -4.16 -14.27 -10.01
C GLY A 24 -3.09 -13.25 -9.65
N THR A 25 -3.45 -11.98 -9.51
CA THR A 25 -2.48 -10.89 -9.26
C THR A 25 -2.58 -10.32 -7.85
N ARG A 26 -1.42 -10.00 -7.27
CA ARG A 26 -1.25 -9.25 -6.04
C ARG A 26 -0.86 -7.83 -6.41
N GLN A 27 -1.61 -6.85 -5.92
CA GLN A 27 -1.35 -5.43 -6.12
C GLN A 27 -1.12 -4.75 -4.77
N VAL A 28 -0.11 -3.87 -4.71
CA VAL A 28 0.19 -3.03 -3.54
C VAL A 28 0.11 -1.57 -3.95
N THR A 29 -0.70 -0.81 -3.23
CA THR A 29 -0.88 0.64 -3.42
C THR A 29 -0.74 1.34 -2.09
N TRP A 30 -0.21 2.56 -2.11
CA TRP A 30 0.03 3.36 -0.92
C TRP A 30 -0.77 4.66 -0.98
N PHE A 31 -1.35 5.00 0.16
CA PHE A 31 -2.13 6.22 0.35
C PHE A 31 -1.57 7.02 1.51
N TRP A 32 -1.77 8.33 1.51
CA TRP A 32 -1.34 9.24 2.55
C TRP A 32 -2.49 10.13 3.03
N ARG A 33 -2.30 10.70 4.22
CA ARG A 33 -3.07 11.83 4.75
C ARG A 33 -2.27 12.56 5.83
N VAL A 34 -2.55 13.84 6.05
CA VAL A 34 -1.87 14.61 7.12
C VAL A 34 -2.50 14.29 8.47
N ASN A 35 -3.83 14.37 8.55
CA ASN A 35 -4.60 14.16 9.77
C ASN A 35 -5.58 12.99 9.62
N LYS A 36 -6.06 12.45 10.74
CA LYS A 36 -7.05 11.35 10.74
C LYS A 36 -8.37 11.71 10.06
N ARG A 37 -8.72 13.01 10.00
CA ARG A 37 -9.98 13.49 9.43
C ARG A 37 -9.92 13.73 7.92
N ASP A 38 -8.72 13.77 7.35
CA ASP A 38 -8.55 13.98 5.92
C ASP A 38 -8.84 12.68 5.17
N GLY A 39 -9.32 12.82 3.93
CA GLY A 39 -9.46 11.70 3.00
C GLY A 39 -8.09 11.10 2.64
N TRP A 40 -8.08 9.79 2.41
CA TRP A 40 -6.90 9.11 1.88
C TRP A 40 -6.68 9.49 0.42
N GLN A 41 -5.47 9.93 0.10
CA GLN A 41 -5.04 10.27 -1.26
C GLN A 41 -3.92 9.33 -1.70
N ASN A 42 -3.78 9.05 -2.99
CA ASN A 42 -2.68 8.19 -3.47
C ASN A 42 -1.34 8.87 -3.16
N ILE A 43 -0.35 8.13 -2.65
CA ILE A 43 0.98 8.70 -2.34
C ILE A 43 1.68 9.23 -3.60
N ALA A 44 1.35 8.69 -4.78
CA ALA A 44 1.84 9.21 -6.03
C ALA A 44 1.48 10.69 -6.17
N ASP A 45 0.30 11.11 -5.72
CA ASP A 45 -0.23 12.47 -5.86
C ASP A 45 0.17 13.40 -4.71
N PHE A 46 1.13 12.98 -3.88
CA PHE A 46 1.74 13.86 -2.88
C PHE A 46 2.50 15.00 -3.58
N PRO A 47 2.42 16.27 -3.10
CA PRO A 47 2.96 17.43 -3.81
C PRO A 47 4.42 17.31 -4.28
N ASP A 48 5.29 16.72 -3.46
CA ASP A 48 6.72 16.54 -3.77
C ASP A 48 7.10 15.08 -4.06
N ALA A 49 6.15 14.26 -4.54
CA ALA A 49 6.42 12.86 -4.87
C ALA A 49 7.30 12.72 -6.11
N GLN A 50 8.45 12.08 -5.93
CA GLN A 50 9.29 11.57 -7.01
C GLN A 50 8.87 10.14 -7.35
N ARG A 51 8.54 9.90 -8.61
CA ARG A 51 8.09 8.61 -9.12
C ARG A 51 9.13 8.05 -10.08
N GLU A 52 9.60 6.84 -9.80
CA GLU A 52 10.55 6.13 -10.64
C GLU A 52 9.92 4.79 -11.04
N ARG A 53 9.69 4.59 -12.34
CA ARG A 53 9.32 3.26 -12.83
C ARG A 53 10.58 2.40 -12.78
N VAL A 54 10.50 1.29 -12.05
CA VAL A 54 11.63 0.39 -11.86
C VAL A 54 11.47 -0.80 -12.81
N GLU A 55 12.59 -1.37 -13.25
CA GLU A 55 12.58 -2.61 -14.03
C GLU A 55 11.92 -3.74 -13.21
N PRO A 56 10.80 -4.32 -13.68
CA PRO A 56 10.09 -5.34 -12.92
C PRO A 56 10.92 -6.63 -12.76
N GLY A 57 11.00 -7.14 -11.54
CA GLY A 57 11.58 -8.46 -11.29
C GLY A 57 10.70 -9.62 -11.83
N PRO A 58 11.19 -10.87 -11.78
CA PRO A 58 10.42 -12.04 -12.21
C PRO A 58 9.05 -12.12 -11.53
N GLY A 59 8.00 -12.31 -12.34
CA GLY A 59 6.62 -12.38 -11.86
C GLY A 59 6.03 -11.03 -11.45
N VAL A 60 6.73 -9.91 -11.60
CA VAL A 60 6.20 -8.56 -11.40
C VAL A 60 5.74 -8.00 -12.75
N VAL A 61 4.49 -7.56 -12.84
CA VAL A 61 3.90 -6.96 -14.04
C VAL A 61 4.38 -5.53 -14.21
N TRP A 62 4.41 -4.78 -13.10
CA TRP A 62 4.95 -3.43 -13.03
C TRP A 62 5.36 -3.09 -11.60
N GLU A 63 6.36 -2.21 -11.46
CA GLU A 63 6.78 -1.66 -10.17
C GLU A 63 7.11 -0.17 -10.33
N THR A 64 6.72 0.62 -9.33
CA THR A 64 7.00 2.05 -9.24
C THR A 64 7.47 2.38 -7.83
N ARG A 65 8.70 2.87 -7.72
CA ARG A 65 9.24 3.44 -6.50
C ARG A 65 8.74 4.87 -6.36
N ILE A 66 8.22 5.21 -5.19
CA ILE A 66 7.73 6.55 -4.87
C ILE A 66 8.50 7.06 -3.66
N ARG A 67 9.12 8.23 -3.80
CA ARG A 67 9.84 8.93 -2.73
C ARG A 67 9.15 10.27 -2.47
N ALA A 68 8.80 10.56 -1.22
CA ALA A 68 8.14 11.82 -0.87
C ALA A 68 8.68 12.37 0.46
N GLN A 69 8.73 13.70 0.59
CA GLN A 69 9.05 14.36 1.84
C GLN A 69 7.78 14.51 2.68
N MET A 70 7.67 13.73 3.75
CA MET A 70 6.49 13.72 4.60
C MET A 70 6.81 14.26 5.99
N ALA A 71 5.88 14.99 6.58
CA ALA A 71 6.04 15.48 7.94
C ALA A 71 6.11 14.30 8.94
N TYR A 72 6.84 14.50 10.04
CA TYR A 72 6.78 13.57 11.15
C TYR A 72 5.34 13.41 11.63
N GLY A 73 4.92 12.17 11.84
CA GLY A 73 3.56 11.83 12.22
C GLY A 73 2.58 11.80 11.05
N SER A 74 2.94 12.10 9.80
CA SER A 74 2.02 11.87 8.67
C SER A 74 1.55 10.42 8.63
N TRP A 75 0.35 10.20 8.12
CA TRP A 75 -0.24 8.88 8.00
C TRP A 75 0.00 8.29 6.62
N LEU A 76 0.25 6.99 6.61
CA LEU A 76 0.31 6.17 5.41
C LEU A 76 -0.59 4.94 5.58
N MET A 77 -1.22 4.53 4.49
CA MET A 77 -1.99 3.30 4.41
C MET A 77 -1.46 2.48 3.24
N ARG A 78 -1.00 1.26 3.55
CA ARG A 78 -0.70 0.24 2.55
C ARG A 78 -1.96 -0.57 2.30
N VAL A 79 -2.41 -0.58 1.06
CA VAL A 79 -3.52 -1.42 0.60
C VAL A 79 -2.92 -2.54 -0.26
N GLU A 80 -3.08 -3.77 0.19
CA GLU A 80 -2.72 -4.96 -0.55
C GLU A 80 -3.99 -5.67 -1.02
N SER A 81 -4.15 -5.80 -2.32
CA SER A 81 -5.23 -6.55 -2.95
C SER A 81 -4.66 -7.83 -3.55
N ARG A 82 -5.10 -8.98 -3.07
CA ARG A 82 -4.56 -10.29 -3.49
C ARG A 82 -5.68 -11.31 -3.70
N PRO A 83 -5.42 -12.44 -4.38
CA PRO A 83 -6.38 -13.53 -4.43
C PRO A 83 -6.72 -14.00 -3.01
N GLY A 84 -8.00 -14.24 -2.76
CA GLY A 84 -8.50 -14.75 -1.50
C GLY A 84 -8.07 -16.19 -1.25
N ARG A 85 -8.36 -16.67 -0.03
CA ARG A 85 -8.15 -18.08 0.31
C ARG A 85 -9.02 -18.97 -0.58
N PRO A 86 -8.57 -20.19 -0.92
CA PRO A 86 -9.44 -21.16 -1.57
C PRO A 86 -10.68 -21.35 -0.72
N GLU A 87 -11.85 -21.25 -1.34
CA GLU A 87 -13.02 -21.89 -0.77
C GLU A 87 -12.87 -23.40 -0.94
N HIS A 88 -13.30 -24.16 0.05
CA HIS A 88 -13.41 -25.60 -0.09
C HIS A 88 -14.63 -25.87 -0.98
N LEU A 89 -14.39 -26.30 -2.22
CA LEU A 89 -15.44 -26.56 -3.20
C LEU A 89 -15.75 -28.07 -3.21
N ASP A 90 -17.04 -28.42 -3.20
CA ASP A 90 -17.46 -29.80 -3.45
C ASP A 90 -17.38 -30.12 -4.96
N ALA A 91 -17.31 -31.41 -5.31
CA ALA A 91 -17.24 -31.87 -6.70
C ALA A 91 -18.39 -31.32 -7.56
N LEU A 92 -19.58 -31.15 -6.97
CA LEU A 92 -20.74 -30.56 -7.63
C LEU A 92 -20.61 -29.05 -7.89
N ASP A 93 -19.79 -28.33 -7.10
CA ASP A 93 -19.59 -26.89 -7.28
C ASP A 93 -18.74 -26.56 -8.50
N TYR A 94 -17.87 -27.48 -8.93
CA TYR A 94 -17.10 -27.35 -10.18
C TYR A 94 -17.98 -27.41 -11.44
N LEU A 95 -19.18 -28.00 -11.35
CA LEU A 95 -20.13 -28.07 -12.47
C LEU A 95 -20.99 -26.80 -12.57
N LYS A 96 -21.12 -26.03 -11.49
CA LYS A 96 -21.84 -24.74 -11.44
C LYS A 96 -20.92 -23.66 -12.03
N ARG A 97 -20.94 -23.53 -13.36
CA ARG A 97 -20.09 -22.66 -14.22
C ARG A 97 -19.98 -21.17 -13.85
N GLU A 98 -20.61 -20.69 -12.78
CA GLU A 98 -20.76 -19.26 -12.47
C GLU A 98 -19.64 -18.65 -11.60
N ARG A 99 -18.80 -19.45 -10.91
CA ARG A 99 -17.70 -18.90 -10.08
C ARG A 99 -16.34 -18.96 -10.78
N ARG A 100 -16.14 -18.16 -11.83
CA ARG A 100 -14.85 -18.08 -12.55
C ARG A 100 -13.80 -17.17 -11.91
N GLN A 101 -14.16 -16.32 -10.94
CA GLN A 101 -13.21 -15.41 -10.30
C GLN A 101 -13.00 -15.76 -8.83
N VAL A 102 -11.74 -16.00 -8.47
CA VAL A 102 -11.32 -16.12 -7.07
C VAL A 102 -11.62 -14.80 -6.37
N ALA A 103 -12.43 -14.82 -5.31
CA ALA A 103 -12.74 -13.63 -4.53
C ALA A 103 -11.46 -12.92 -4.10
N ARG A 104 -11.38 -11.59 -4.23
CA ARG A 104 -10.19 -10.83 -3.82
C ARG A 104 -10.22 -10.57 -2.31
N GLN A 105 -9.08 -10.73 -1.67
CA GLN A 105 -8.85 -10.27 -0.30
C GLN A 105 -8.14 -8.92 -0.33
N VAL A 106 -8.68 -7.93 0.37
CA VAL A 106 -8.04 -6.64 0.59
C VAL A 106 -7.53 -6.58 2.04
N VAL A 107 -6.24 -6.32 2.20
CA VAL A 107 -5.59 -6.11 3.49
C VAL A 107 -5.14 -4.66 3.56
N ARG A 108 -5.56 -3.95 4.61
CA ARG A 108 -5.15 -2.57 4.89
C ARG A 108 -4.21 -2.58 6.09
N GLN A 109 -3.12 -1.83 5.99
CA GLN A 109 -2.16 -1.65 7.08
C GLN A 109 -1.87 -0.16 7.21
N HIS A 110 -1.99 0.37 8.42
CA HIS A 110 -1.75 1.77 8.71
C HIS A 110 -0.38 1.97 9.34
N PHE A 111 0.22 3.10 8.98
CA PHE A 111 1.55 3.50 9.41
C PHE A 111 1.57 4.99 9.77
N ARG A 112 2.48 5.35 10.65
CA ARG A 112 2.89 6.72 10.94
C ARG A 112 4.33 6.92 10.49
N VAL A 113 4.61 8.08 9.91
CA VAL A 113 5.98 8.51 9.62
C VAL A 113 6.67 8.82 10.95
N GLY A 114 7.62 7.97 11.32
CA GLY A 114 8.46 8.12 12.49
C GLY A 114 9.64 9.05 12.24
N ARG A 115 10.57 9.07 13.20
CA ARG A 115 11.84 9.80 13.05
C ARG A 115 12.66 9.14 11.94
N ARG A 116 13.45 9.93 11.21
CA ARG A 116 14.32 9.45 10.12
C ARG A 116 13.58 8.78 8.97
N GLY A 117 12.28 9.06 8.79
CA GLY A 117 11.47 8.50 7.70
C GLY A 117 11.03 7.05 7.90
N VAL A 118 11.28 6.46 9.07
CA VAL A 118 10.88 5.08 9.35
C VAL A 118 9.35 4.98 9.46
N LEU A 119 8.76 3.99 8.78
CA LEU A 119 7.32 3.73 8.88
C LEU A 119 7.01 2.85 10.09
N VAL A 120 6.35 3.44 11.09
CA VAL A 120 5.92 2.73 12.30
C VAL A 120 4.50 2.23 12.07
N ARG A 121 4.32 0.90 12.08
CA ARG A 121 2.99 0.29 11.96
C ARG A 121 2.15 0.65 13.18
N VAL A 122 0.92 1.09 12.94
CA VAL A 122 -0.07 1.36 13.98
C VAL A 122 -1.22 0.35 13.83
N GLN A 123 -1.71 -0.14 14.96
CA GLN A 123 -2.98 -0.86 14.98
C GLN A 123 -4.09 0.18 14.82
N ASP A 124 -5.06 -0.10 13.97
CA ASP A 124 -6.32 0.64 14.03
C ASP A 124 -7.07 0.15 15.26
N ASP A 125 -7.47 1.09 16.13
CA ASP A 125 -8.55 0.88 17.09
C ASP A 125 -9.89 0.86 16.36
#